data_AF-A0A953W7U9-F1
#
_entry.id   AF-A0A953W7U9-F1
#
_cell.length_a   1.000
_cell.length_b   1.000
_cell.length_c   1.000
_cell.angle_alpha   90.00
_cell.angle_beta   90.00
_cell.angle_gamma   90.00
#
_symmetry.space_group_name_H-M   'P 1'
#
loop_
_entity.id
_entity.type
_entity.pdbx_description
1 polymer ?
#
loop_
_entity_poly.entity_id
_entity_poly.type
_entity_poly.pdbx_seq_one_letter_code
_entity_poly.pdbx_strand_id
1 'polypeptide(L)' 'TVIGMIITFQSITLFGTGDPQIMASGISTALMTTVIGLVSAIPLLLLHSFASGAAKRVTQVLEEQAAGIVAEHAEAR' A
#
# COMPACT_ATOMS: atom_id res chain seq x y z
N THR A 1 0.38 0.86 -15.09
CA THR A 1 0.76 -0.24 -16.00
C THR A 1 -0.18 -0.36 -17.19
N VAL A 2 -1.50 -0.44 -16.97
CA VAL A 2 -2.50 -0.56 -18.06
C VAL A 2 -2.35 0.55 -19.11
N ILE A 3 -2.21 1.80 -18.67
CA ILE A 3 -2.06 2.96 -19.59
C ILE A 3 -0.82 2.84 -20.48
N GLY A 4 0.33 2.43 -19.93
CA GLY A 4 1.57 2.26 -20.73
C GLY A 4 1.45 1.14 -21.76
N MET A 5 0.75 0.06 -21.42
CA MET A 5 0.47 -1.02 -22.37
C MET A 5 -0.53 -0.57 -23.46
N ILE A 6 -1.53 0.23 -23.14
CA ILE A 6 -2.47 0.79 -24.14
C ILE A 6 -1.71 1.63 -25.17
N ILE A 7 -0.79 2.50 -24.73
CA ILE A 7 0.04 3.32 -25.63
C ILE A 7 0.91 2.43 -26.52
N THR A 8 1.44 1.34 -25.96
CA THR A 8 2.23 0.36 -26.72
C THR A 8 1.39 -0.31 -27.82
N PHE A 9 0.19 -0.79 -27.49
CA PHE A 9 -0.72 -1.42 -28.45
C PHE A 9 -1.20 -0.44 -29.53
N GLN A 10 -1.49 0.81 -29.17
CA GLN A 10 -1.84 1.85 -30.13
C GLN A 10 -0.68 2.11 -31.11
N SER A 11 0.57 2.13 -30.62
CA SER A 11 1.76 2.31 -31.45
C SER A 11 1.94 1.15 -32.44
N ILE A 12 1.66 -0.09 -32.03
CA ILE A 12 1.67 -1.27 -32.91
C ILE A 12 0.61 -1.14 -34.01
N THR A 13 -0.60 -0.67 -33.67
CA THR A 13 -1.68 -0.50 -34.66
C THR A 13 -1.40 0.61 -35.67
N LEU A 14 -0.79 1.71 -35.23
CA LEU A 14 -0.51 2.90 -36.08
C LEU A 14 0.74 2.73 -36.96
N PHE A 15 1.82 2.17 -36.41
CA PHE A 15 3.12 2.10 -37.07
C PHE A 15 3.52 0.68 -37.47
N GLY A 16 2.66 -0.31 -37.26
CA GLY A 16 3.01 -1.73 -37.37
C GLY A 16 4.13 -2.09 -36.39
N THR A 17 4.99 -3.04 -36.75
CA THR A 17 6.24 -3.32 -36.01
C THR A 17 7.38 -2.35 -36.42
N GLY A 18 7.05 -1.20 -37.03
CA GLY A 18 7.98 -0.37 -37.78
C GLY A 18 8.92 0.51 -36.96
N ASP A 19 8.56 0.86 -35.72
CA ASP A 19 9.44 1.59 -34.80
C ASP A 19 9.44 0.93 -33.40
N PRO A 20 10.39 0.01 -33.14
CA PRO A 20 10.55 -0.65 -31.85
C PRO A 20 10.85 0.31 -30.69
N GLN A 21 11.36 1.52 -30.98
CA GLN A 21 11.79 2.47 -29.96
C GLN A 21 10.59 3.11 -29.25
N ILE A 22 9.53 3.43 -30.00
CA ILE A 22 8.28 3.97 -29.45
C ILE A 22 7.55 2.89 -28.64
N MET A 23 7.56 1.63 -29.08
CA MET A 23 7.00 0.51 -28.34
C MET A 23 7.74 0.25 -27.01
N ALA A 24 9.07 0.31 -27.01
CA ALA A 24 9.88 0.11 -25.82
C ALA A 24 9.60 1.18 -24.74
N SER A 25 9.29 2.42 -25.15
CA SER A 25 8.94 3.51 -24.24
C SER A 25 7.64 3.24 -23.46
N GLY A 26 6.60 2.73 -24.13
CA GLY A 26 5.33 2.39 -23.50
C GLY A 26 5.44 1.25 -22.48
N ILE A 27 6.23 0.22 -22.81
CA ILE A 27 6.52 -0.90 -21.91
C ILE A 27 7.35 -0.45 -20.71
N SER A 28 8.42 0.33 -20.95
CA SER A 28 9.26 0.88 -19.88
C SER A 28 8.44 1.71 -18.89
N THR A 29 7.55 2.56 -19.39
CA THR A 29 6.63 3.34 -18.57
C THR A 29 5.70 2.43 -17.75
N ALA A 30 5.20 1.34 -18.35
CA ALA A 30 4.34 0.38 -17.68
C ALA A 30 5.05 -0.38 -16.54
N LEU A 31 6.36 -0.61 -16.65
CA LEU A 31 7.21 -1.21 -15.61
C LEU A 31 7.62 -0.19 -14.54
N MET A 32 7.99 1.04 -14.90
CA MET A 32 8.37 2.06 -13.91
C MET A 32 7.24 2.37 -12.93
N THR A 33 6.00 2.41 -13.40
CA THR A 33 4.84 2.62 -12.51
C THR A 33 4.57 1.45 -11.56
N THR A 34 5.01 0.20 -11.86
CA THR A 34 4.91 -0.91 -10.88
C THR A 34 5.96 -0.75 -9.79
N VAL A 35 7.18 -0.36 -10.17
CA VAL A 35 8.25 -0.06 -9.20
C VAL A 35 7.85 1.07 -8.28
N ILE A 36 7.31 2.17 -8.81
CA ILE A 36 6.82 3.30 -7.99
C ILE A 36 5.71 2.83 -7.03
N GLY A 37 4.80 1.98 -7.50
CA GLY A 37 3.77 1.37 -6.65
C GLY A 37 4.38 0.61 -5.47
N LEU A 38 5.35 -0.27 -5.73
CA LEU A 38 6.03 -1.03 -4.68
C LEU A 38 6.85 -0.13 -3.73
N VAL A 39 7.57 0.85 -4.26
CA VAL A 39 8.37 1.82 -3.49
C VAL A 39 7.48 2.66 -2.57
N SER A 40 6.28 3.01 -2.99
CA SER A 40 5.32 3.74 -2.14
C SER A 40 4.59 2.83 -1.14
N ALA A 41 4.32 1.57 -1.49
CA ALA A 41 3.59 0.62 -0.65
C ALA A 41 4.40 0.18 0.57
N ILE A 42 5.70 -0.09 0.43
CA ILE A 42 6.54 -0.57 1.54
C ILE A 42 6.58 0.44 2.71
N PRO A 43 6.89 1.73 2.51
CA PRO A 43 6.84 2.74 3.57
C PRO A 43 5.47 2.87 4.21
N LEU A 44 4.40 2.86 3.41
CA LEU A 44 3.02 2.95 3.91
C LEU A 44 2.67 1.79 4.84
N LEU A 45 3.04 0.56 4.48
CA LEU A 45 2.78 -0.62 5.29
C LEU A 45 3.58 -0.62 6.60
N LEU A 46 4.84 -0.15 6.56
CA LEU A 46 5.67 -0.01 7.77
C LEU A 46 5.08 1.03 8.72
N LEU A 47 4.69 2.20 8.21
CA LEU A 47 4.04 3.25 8.99
C LEU A 47 2.70 2.77 9.57
N HIS A 48 1.90 2.06 8.79
CA HIS A 48 0.65 1.48 9.25
C HIS A 48 0.87 0.47 10.38
N SER A 49 1.88 -0.41 10.25
CA SER A 49 2.21 -1.40 11.26
C SER A 49 2.66 -0.75 12.57
N PHE A 50 3.47 0.31 12.49
CA PHE A 50 3.90 1.07 13.66
C PHE A 50 2.73 1.76 14.37
N ALA A 51 1.90 2.50 13.61
CA ALA A 51 0.74 3.20 14.15
C ALA A 51 -0.29 2.23 14.76
N SER A 52 -0.53 1.09 14.09
CA SER A 52 -1.42 0.03 14.59
C SER A 52 -0.87 -0.61 15.87
N GLY A 53 0.44 -0.84 15.95
CA GLY A 53 1.08 -1.33 17.17
C GLY A 53 0.95 -0.36 18.34
N ALA A 54 1.16 0.94 18.10
CA ALA A 54 0.98 1.97 19.12
C ALA A 54 -0.48 2.06 19.59
N ALA A 55 -1.45 2.04 18.66
CA ALA A 55 -2.87 2.05 18.97
C ALA A 55 -3.26 0.85 19.83
N LYS A 56 -2.82 -0.36 19.46
CA LYS A 56 -3.11 -1.58 20.22
C LYS A 56 -2.56 -1.53 21.65
N ARG A 57 -1.36 -0.96 21.83
CA ARG A 57 -0.78 -0.79 23.17
C ARG A 57 -1.62 0.16 24.04
N VAL A 58 -2.12 1.25 23.47
CA VAL A 58 -3.02 2.16 24.20
C VAL A 58 -4.32 1.47 24.56
N THR A 59 -4.93 0.73 23.61
CA THR A 59 -6.15 -0.04 23.87
C THR A 59 -5.94 -1.07 24.97
N GLN A 60 -4.83 -1.80 24.98
CA GLN A 60 -4.53 -2.79 26.01
C GLN A 60 -4.43 -2.15 27.40
N VAL A 61 -3.76 -1.01 27.53
CA VAL A 61 -3.69 -0.29 28.81
C VAL A 61 -5.08 0.14 29.27
N LEU A 62 -5.91 0.66 28.37
CA LEU A 62 -7.28 1.05 28.71
C LEU A 62 -8.13 -0.14 29.17
N GLU A 63 -8.00 -1.30 28.52
CA GLU A 63 -8.69 -2.53 28.90
C GLU A 63 -8.24 -3.03 30.28
N GLU A 64 -6.94 -3.02 30.57
CA GLU A 64 -6.39 -3.40 31.88
C GLU A 64 -6.89 -2.47 33.00
N GLN A 65 -6.91 -1.15 32.77
CA GLN A 65 -7.42 -0.19 33.75
C GLN A 65 -8.92 -0.34 33.96
N ALA A 66 -9.71 -0.52 32.89
CA ALA A 66 -11.14 -0.73 33.00
C ALA A 66 -11.47 -2.02 33.79
N ALA A 67 -10.75 -3.11 33.51
CA ALA A 67 -10.90 -4.37 34.25
C ALA A 67 -10.54 -4.22 35.74
N GLY A 68 -9.46 -3.50 36.05
CA GLY A 68 -9.04 -3.23 37.43
C GLY A 68 -10.11 -2.46 38.22
N ILE A 69 -10.69 -1.40 37.63
CA ILE A 69 -11.75 -0.61 38.27
C ILE A 69 -13.00 -1.48 38.53
N VAL A 70 -13.39 -2.32 37.56
CA VAL A 70 -14.55 -3.22 37.72
C VAL A 70 -14.32 -4.24 38.83
N ALA A 71 -13.11 -4.80 38.93
CA ALA A 71 -12.76 -5.76 39.98
C ALA A 71 -12.82 -5.12 41.38
N GLU A 72 -12.25 -3.92 41.54
CA GLU A 72 -12.28 -3.18 42.81
C GLU A 72 -13.72 -2.89 43.28
N HIS A 73 -14.60 -2.50 42.35
CA HIS A 73 -16.02 -2.29 42.67
C HIS A 73 -16.77 -3.58 43.02
N ALA A 74 -16.34 -4.73 42.47
CA ALA A 74 -16.94 -6.03 42.78
C ALA A 74 -16.49 -6.55 44.15
N GLU A 75 -15.24 -6.28 44.55
CA GLU A 75 -14.70 -6.66 45.87
C GLU A 75 -15.18 -5.74 47.00
N ALA A 76 -15.48 -4.47 46.70
CA ALA A 76 -16.03 -3.52 47.66
C ALA A 76 -17.50 -3.79 48.05
N ARG A 77 -18.13 -4.82 47.48
CA ARG A 77 -19.55 -5.16 47.67
C ARG A 77 -19.72 -6.52 48.33
#